data_AF-A0A8B8DXR5-F1
#
_entry.id   AF-A0A8B8DXR5-F1
#
_cell.length_a   1.000
_cell.length_b   1.000
_cell.length_c   1.000
_cell.angle_alpha   90.00
_cell.angle_beta   90.00
_cell.angle_gamma   90.00
#
_symmetry.space_group_name_H-M   'P 1'
#
loop_
_entity.id
_entity.type
_entity.pdbx_description
1 polymer ?
#
loop_
_entity_poly.entity_id
_entity_poly.type
_entity_poly.pdbx_seq_one_letter_code
_entity_poly.pdbx_strand_id
1 'polypeptide(L)'
;MADVPVSDIKDEVLRNASLEASKSNCILPLLKLEIRCKIEQKLLEKGEDVINVPISSPSKKRKAELTMEELERLEKRREQNKNAAKRFRQKEKTEKTKLDQNLKEQRERNEKLKADIQNLETEKDNIIRFICSLANEA
;
A
#
# COMPACT_ATOMS: atom_id res chain seq x y z
N MET A 1 -24.04 18.98 10.83
CA MET A 1 -23.25 19.19 12.06
C MET A 1 -23.33 20.67 12.36
N ALA A 2 -23.76 21.05 13.57
CA ALA A 2 -23.97 22.45 13.90
C ALA A 2 -22.61 23.17 13.97
N ASP A 3 -22.40 24.14 13.07
CA ASP A 3 -21.28 25.08 13.15
C ASP A 3 -21.51 25.97 14.37
N VAL A 4 -20.85 25.66 15.48
CA VAL A 4 -20.74 26.58 16.60
C VAL A 4 -19.77 27.69 16.17
N PRO A 5 -20.18 28.97 16.19
CA PRO A 5 -19.30 30.07 15.85
C PRO A 5 -18.08 30.05 16.78
N VAL A 6 -16.86 30.04 16.21
CA VAL A 6 -15.59 30.04 16.95
C VAL A 6 -15.48 31.21 17.95
N SER A 7 -16.29 32.27 17.78
CA SER A 7 -16.40 33.43 18.66
C SER A 7 -16.91 33.11 20.07
N ASP A 8 -17.62 32.01 20.28
CA ASP A 8 -18.30 31.71 21.54
C ASP A 8 -17.44 30.85 22.49
N ILE A 9 -16.23 30.45 22.05
CA ILE A 9 -15.28 29.66 22.84
C ILE A 9 -14.51 30.58 23.80
N LYS A 10 -14.78 30.46 25.10
CA LYS A 10 -14.11 31.24 26.17
C LYS A 10 -12.65 30.85 26.39
N ASP A 11 -12.30 29.60 26.14
CA ASP A 11 -10.94 29.08 26.30
C ASP A 11 -10.08 29.48 25.09
N GLU A 12 -9.09 30.33 25.33
CA GLU A 12 -8.20 30.85 24.30
C GLU A 12 -7.41 29.75 23.58
N VAL A 13 -7.00 28.70 24.30
CA VAL A 13 -6.22 27.59 23.75
C VAL A 13 -7.10 26.74 22.83
N LEU A 14 -8.32 26.43 23.27
CA LEU A 14 -9.29 25.68 22.47
C LEU A 14 -9.75 26.47 21.24
N ARG A 15 -9.93 27.79 21.39
CA ARG A 15 -10.27 28.70 20.28
C ARG A 15 -9.16 28.70 19.22
N ASN A 16 -7.90 28.80 19.65
CA ASN A 16 -6.76 28.80 18.74
C ASN A 16 -6.61 27.46 18.00
N ALA A 17 -6.76 26.33 18.70
CA ALA A 17 -6.74 25.01 18.08
C ALA A 17 -7.89 24.80 17.09
N SER A 18 -9.10 25.30 17.41
CA SER A 18 -10.25 25.29 16.50
C SER A 18 -9.98 26.11 15.25
N LEU A 19 -9.45 27.32 15.41
CA LEU A 19 -9.11 28.19 14.29
C LEU A 19 -8.03 27.58 13.38
N GLU A 20 -7.01 26.95 13.97
CA GLU A 20 -5.97 26.25 13.22
C GLU A 20 -6.51 25.03 12.47
N ALA A 21 -7.40 24.25 13.10
CA ALA A 21 -8.04 23.11 12.47
C ALA A 21 -8.90 23.52 11.27
N SER A 22 -9.69 24.60 11.40
CA SER A 22 -10.47 25.17 10.30
C SER A 22 -9.58 25.72 9.18
N LYS A 23 -8.50 26.43 9.52
CA LYS A 23 -7.55 26.97 8.51
C LYS A 23 -6.80 25.88 7.75
N SER A 24 -6.44 24.79 8.42
CA SER A 24 -5.64 23.70 7.86
C SER A 24 -6.49 22.56 7.27
N ASN A 25 -7.81 22.60 7.43
CA ASN A 25 -8.72 21.49 7.13
C ASN A 25 -8.24 20.15 7.73
N CYS A 26 -7.67 20.21 8.93
CA CYS A 26 -7.07 19.05 9.60
C CYS A 26 -7.48 19.05 11.07
N ILE A 27 -7.96 17.92 11.59
CA ILE A 27 -8.38 17.79 12.99
C ILE A 27 -7.21 17.68 13.99
N LEU A 28 -5.99 17.56 13.48
CA LEU A 28 -4.79 17.32 14.29
C LEU A 28 -4.54 18.37 15.40
N PRO A 29 -4.78 19.68 15.20
CA PRO A 29 -4.61 20.67 16.26
C PRO A 29 -5.51 20.40 17.48
N LEU A 30 -6.75 19.98 17.25
CA LEU A 30 -7.70 19.64 18.32
C LEU A 30 -7.30 18.34 19.04
N LEU A 31 -6.87 17.32 18.29
CA LEU A 31 -6.40 16.06 18.89
C LEU A 31 -5.16 16.27 19.76
N LYS A 32 -4.22 17.12 19.32
CA LYS A 32 -3.04 17.47 20.12
C LYS A 32 -3.43 18.15 21.43
N LEU A 33 -4.41 19.03 21.41
CA LEU A 33 -4.93 19.69 22.61
C LEU A 33 -5.58 18.67 23.55
N GLU A 34 -6.43 17.77 23.05
CA GLU A 34 -7.06 16.73 23.86
C GLU A 34 -6.02 15.80 24.53
N ILE A 35 -5.01 15.37 23.77
CA ILE A 35 -3.92 14.53 24.28
C ILE A 35 -3.16 15.28 25.38
N ARG A 36 -2.85 16.56 25.16
CA ARG A 36 -2.18 17.39 26.15
C ARG A 36 -2.98 17.48 27.45
N CYS A 37 -4.28 17.77 27.39
CA CYS A 37 -5.14 17.85 28.57
C CYS A 37 -5.20 16.50 29.32
N LYS A 38 -5.27 15.38 28.60
CA LYS A 38 -5.23 14.03 29.21
C LYS A 38 -3.90 13.74 29.93
N ILE A 39 -2.79 14.22 29.38
CA ILE A 39 -1.48 14.09 30.02
C ILE A 39 -1.42 14.95 31.28
N GLU A 40 -1.80 16.22 31.18
CA GLU A 40 -1.81 17.17 32.32
C GLU A 40 -2.72 16.66 33.46
N GLN A 41 -3.90 16.11 33.13
CA GLN A 41 -4.79 15.49 34.10
C GLN A 41 -4.12 14.32 34.83
N LYS A 42 -3.48 13.40 34.10
CA LYS A 42 -2.80 12.24 34.70
C LYS A 42 -1.61 12.63 35.57
N LEU A 43 -0.92 13.72 35.25
CA LEU A 43 0.17 14.24 36.06
C LEU A 43 -0.36 14.87 37.34
N LEU A 44 -1.42 15.66 37.24
CA LEU A 44 -2.08 16.25 38.40
C LEU A 44 -2.60 15.18 39.37
N GLU A 45 -3.21 14.10 38.85
CA GLU A 45 -3.64 12.94 39.64
C GLU A 45 -2.49 12.26 40.39
N LYS A 46 -1.26 12.36 39.88
CA LYS A 46 -0.05 11.83 40.51
C LYS A 46 0.69 12.85 41.38
N GLY A 47 0.24 14.10 41.42
CA GLY A 47 0.94 15.21 42.08
C GLY A 47 2.21 15.65 41.36
N GLU A 48 2.35 15.33 40.07
CA GLU A 48 3.46 15.77 39.22
C GLU A 48 3.15 17.13 38.57
N ASP A 49 4.15 18.00 38.47
CA ASP A 49 4.00 19.33 37.86
C ASP A 49 3.72 19.25 36.35
N VAL A 50 3.09 20.30 35.83
CA VAL A 50 2.82 20.46 34.39
C VAL A 50 4.15 20.43 33.61
N ILE A 51 4.21 19.61 32.55
CA ILE A 51 5.37 19.51 31.67
C ILE A 51 5.56 20.84 30.94
N ASN A 52 6.37 21.73 31.51
CA ASN A 52 6.92 22.88 30.82
C ASN A 52 8.15 22.41 30.05
N VAL A 53 7.97 21.96 28.79
CA VAL A 53 9.12 21.69 27.92
C VAL A 53 9.65 23.05 27.43
N PRO A 54 10.77 23.56 27.94
CA PRO A 54 11.40 24.69 27.28
C PRO A 54 11.70 24.27 25.84
N ILE A 55 11.26 25.08 24.89
CA ILE A 55 11.60 24.93 23.46
C ILE A 55 13.08 25.28 23.32
N SER A 56 13.95 24.43 23.89
CA SER A 56 15.36 24.45 23.54
C SER A 56 15.45 23.82 22.15
N SER A 57 16.15 24.51 21.26
CA SER A 57 16.48 24.03 19.92
C SER A 57 16.95 22.57 20.01
N PRO A 58 16.53 21.68 19.08
CA PRO A 58 16.81 20.26 19.19
C PRO A 58 18.32 20.10 19.36
N SER A 59 18.74 19.61 20.53
CA SER A 59 20.15 19.34 20.79
C SER A 59 20.65 18.54 19.59
N LYS A 60 21.69 19.04 18.90
CA LYS A 60 22.32 18.34 17.78
C LYS A 60 22.50 16.91 18.26
N LYS A 61 21.72 15.96 17.69
CA LYS A 61 21.71 14.57 18.10
C LYS A 61 23.18 14.16 18.22
N ARG A 62 23.66 13.95 19.44
CA ARG A 62 25.00 13.40 19.64
C ARG A 62 24.93 12.07 18.91
N LYS A 63 25.64 11.97 17.79
CA LYS A 63 25.83 10.69 17.11
C LYS A 63 26.57 9.85 18.12
N ALA A 64 25.84 9.07 18.92
CA ALA A 64 26.45 8.09 19.78
C ALA A 64 27.23 7.17 18.85
N GLU A 65 28.55 7.08 19.07
CA GLU A 65 29.38 6.14 18.33
C GLU A 65 28.83 4.74 18.63
N LEU A 66 28.51 4.00 17.57
CA LEU A 66 28.00 2.64 17.71
C LEU A 66 29.08 1.79 18.36
N THR A 67 28.68 1.01 19.36
CA THR A 67 29.55 0.00 19.94
C THR A 67 29.93 -1.05 18.89
N MET A 68 31.04 -1.76 19.10
CA MET A 68 31.51 -2.80 18.17
C MET A 68 30.43 -3.86 17.92
N GLU A 69 29.66 -4.24 18.96
CA GLU A 69 28.56 -5.20 18.82
C GLU A 69 27.43 -4.67 17.93
N GLU A 70 27.11 -3.37 18.03
CA GLU A 70 26.10 -2.74 17.18
C GLU A 70 26.56 -2.63 15.72
N LEU A 71 27.85 -2.41 15.48
CA LEU A 71 28.44 -2.41 14.14
C LEU A 71 28.36 -3.80 13.49
N GLU A 72 28.70 -4.86 14.23
CA GLU A 72 28.57 -6.25 13.74
C GLU A 72 27.12 -6.62 13.43
N ARG A 73 26.19 -6.24 14.31
CA ARG A 73 24.75 -6.47 14.11
C ARG A 73 24.23 -5.73 12.89
N LEU A 74 24.71 -4.49 12.67
CA LEU A 74 24.37 -3.71 11.49
C LEU A 74 24.88 -4.37 10.21
N GLU A 75 26.12 -4.84 10.19
CA GLU A 75 26.71 -5.48 9.01
C GLU A 75 25.99 -6.80 8.68
N LYS A 76 25.72 -7.62 9.70
CA LYS A 76 24.91 -8.84 9.53
C LYS A 76 23.53 -8.55 8.95
N ARG A 77 22.88 -7.48 9.41
CA ARG A 77 21.57 -7.05 8.88
C ARG A 77 21.66 -6.56 7.44
N ARG A 78 22.74 -5.83 7.08
CA ARG A 78 22.98 -5.40 5.69
C ARG A 78 23.16 -6.59 4.77
N GLU A 79 23.98 -7.56 5.16
CA GLU A 79 24.21 -8.76 4.36
C GLU A 79 22.96 -9.61 4.19
N GLN A 80 22.18 -9.79 5.26
CA GLN A 80 20.87 -10.46 5.19
C GLN A 80 19.92 -9.73 4.23
N ASN A 81 19.83 -8.41 4.31
CA ASN A 81 18.96 -7.62 3.44
C ASN A 81 19.43 -7.70 1.98
N LYS A 82 20.74 -7.62 1.73
CA LYS A 82 21.34 -7.80 0.39
C LYS A 82 20.96 -9.15 -0.21
N ASN A 83 21.06 -10.22 0.59
CA ASN A 83 20.69 -11.56 0.15
C ASN A 83 19.18 -11.70 -0.09
N ALA A 84 18.35 -11.13 0.79
CA ALA A 84 16.90 -11.11 0.62
C ALA A 84 16.48 -10.35 -0.65
N ALA A 85 17.07 -9.17 -0.90
CA ALA A 85 16.81 -8.38 -2.10
C ALA A 85 17.21 -9.12 -3.38
N LYS A 86 18.36 -9.81 -3.38
CA LYS A 86 18.78 -10.66 -4.51
C LYS A 86 17.77 -11.77 -4.77
N ARG A 87 17.33 -12.48 -3.72
CA ARG A 87 16.33 -13.56 -3.82
C ARG A 87 14.98 -13.04 -4.33
N PHE A 88 14.54 -11.88 -3.83
CA PHE A 88 13.30 -11.24 -4.26
C PHE A 88 13.33 -10.93 -5.77
N ARG A 89 14.37 -10.23 -6.24
CA ARG A 89 14.53 -9.89 -7.67
C ARG A 89 14.63 -11.13 -8.55
N GLN A 90 15.32 -12.17 -8.08
CA GLN A 90 15.42 -13.42 -8.81
C GLN A 90 14.06 -14.12 -8.91
N LYS A 91 13.31 -14.19 -7.80
CA LYS A 91 11.96 -14.77 -7.76
C LYS A 91 11.02 -14.03 -8.71
N GLU A 92 10.99 -12.70 -8.66
CA GLU A 92 10.20 -11.85 -9.55
C GLU A 92 10.52 -12.13 -11.02
N LYS A 93 11.82 -12.20 -11.38
CA LYS A 93 12.24 -12.54 -12.75
C LYS A 93 11.78 -13.94 -13.17
N THR A 94 11.92 -14.93 -12.30
CA THR A 94 11.50 -16.32 -12.60
C THR A 94 9.98 -16.45 -12.75
N GLU A 95 9.21 -15.74 -11.93
CA GLU A 95 7.75 -15.75 -12.01
C GLU A 95 7.26 -15.08 -13.29
N LYS A 96 7.85 -13.93 -13.64
CA LYS A 96 7.55 -13.24 -14.90
C LYS A 96 7.85 -14.11 -16.11
N THR A 97 9.05 -14.70 -16.18
CA THR A 97 9.43 -15.58 -17.30
C THR A 97 8.53 -16.81 -17.41
N LYS A 98 8.14 -17.42 -16.28
CA LYS A 98 7.18 -18.54 -16.26
C LYS A 98 5.80 -18.11 -16.76
N LEU A 99 5.34 -16.93 -16.37
CA LEU A 99 4.06 -16.38 -16.83
C LEU A 99 4.08 -16.10 -18.34
N ASP A 100 5.15 -15.48 -18.84
CA ASP A 100 5.34 -15.19 -20.27
C ASP A 100 5.37 -16.48 -21.10
N GLN A 101 6.06 -17.51 -20.62
CA GLN A 101 6.10 -18.82 -21.28
C GLN A 101 4.72 -19.48 -21.32
N ASN A 102 3.99 -19.49 -20.21
CA ASN A 102 2.64 -20.06 -20.15
C ASN A 102 1.68 -19.28 -21.08
N LEU A 103 1.77 -17.95 -21.11
CA LEU A 103 0.98 -17.12 -22.02
C LEU A 103 1.24 -17.50 -23.49
N LYS A 104 2.51 -17.71 -23.86
CA LYS A 104 2.90 -18.15 -25.20
C LYS A 104 2.29 -19.51 -25.53
N GLU A 105 2.46 -20.50 -24.66
CA GLU A 105 1.91 -21.85 -24.86
C GLU A 105 0.38 -21.85 -24.99
N GLN A 106 -0.32 -21.04 -24.19
CA GLN A 106 -1.78 -20.92 -24.26
C GLN A 106 -2.24 -20.25 -25.57
N ARG A 107 -1.49 -19.25 -26.07
CA ARG A 107 -1.77 -18.63 -27.37
C ARG A 107 -1.61 -19.62 -28.51
N GLU A 108 -0.51 -20.37 -28.53
CA GLU A 108 -0.26 -21.41 -29.54
C GLU A 108 -1.36 -22.49 -29.51
N ARG A 109 -1.78 -22.93 -28.32
CA ARG A 109 -2.90 -23.87 -28.20
C ARG A 109 -4.22 -23.26 -28.68
N ASN A 110 -4.49 -21.99 -28.38
CA ASN A 110 -5.70 -21.32 -28.84
C ASN A 110 -5.76 -21.20 -30.36
N GLU A 111 -4.64 -20.84 -30.99
CA GLU A 111 -4.53 -20.77 -32.45
C GLU A 111 -4.75 -22.15 -33.08
N LYS A 112 -4.15 -23.20 -32.53
CA LYS A 112 -4.37 -24.57 -33.00
C LYS A 112 -5.84 -24.98 -32.90
N LEU A 113 -6.46 -24.75 -31.73
CA LEU A 113 -7.88 -25.09 -31.53
C LEU A 113 -8.80 -24.30 -32.47
N LYS A 114 -8.48 -23.04 -32.77
CA LYS A 114 -9.24 -22.25 -33.76
C LYS A 114 -9.12 -22.84 -35.17
N ALA A 115 -7.91 -23.26 -35.56
CA ALA A 115 -7.70 -23.92 -36.84
C ALA A 115 -8.47 -25.24 -36.92
N ASP A 116 -8.45 -26.03 -35.84
CA ASP A 116 -9.19 -27.30 -35.76
C ASP A 116 -10.71 -27.06 -35.87
N ILE A 117 -11.25 -26.02 -35.20
CA ILE A 117 -12.66 -25.63 -35.33
C ILE A 117 -13.00 -25.26 -36.78
N GLN A 118 -12.18 -24.41 -37.42
CA GLN A 118 -12.42 -24.02 -38.80
C GLN A 118 -12.40 -25.22 -39.75
N ASN A 119 -11.44 -26.14 -39.57
CA ASN A 119 -11.38 -27.36 -40.37
C ASN A 119 -12.65 -28.21 -40.20
N LEU A 120 -13.07 -28.44 -38.96
CA LEU A 120 -14.28 -29.22 -38.66
C LEU A 120 -15.56 -28.54 -39.20
N GLU A 121 -15.65 -27.21 -39.13
CA GLU A 121 -16.76 -26.47 -39.72
C GLU A 121 -16.80 -26.63 -41.24
N THR A 122 -15.66 -26.54 -41.93
CA THR A 122 -15.59 -26.77 -43.38
C THR A 122 -15.96 -28.20 -43.76
N GLU A 123 -15.50 -29.19 -42.99
CA GLU A 123 -15.82 -30.59 -43.21
C GLU A 123 -17.32 -30.85 -43.03
N LYS A 124 -17.90 -30.33 -41.95
CA LYS A 124 -19.35 -30.38 -41.70
C LYS A 124 -20.13 -29.77 -42.85
N ASP A 125 -19.75 -28.59 -43.33
CA ASP A 125 -20.44 -27.90 -44.41
C ASP A 125 -20.29 -28.62 -45.76
N ASN A 126 -19.16 -29.29 -46.00
CA ASN A 126 -18.97 -30.13 -47.18
C ASN A 126 -19.86 -31.37 -47.13
N ILE A 127 -19.94 -32.04 -45.98
CA ILE A 127 -20.82 -33.21 -45.78
C ILE A 127 -22.28 -32.82 -45.96
N ILE A 128 -22.72 -31.69 -45.36
CA ILE A 128 -24.09 -31.19 -45.51
C ILE A 128 -24.39 -30.92 -46.99
N ARG A 129 -23.49 -30.23 -47.70
CA ARG A 129 -23.64 -29.98 -49.14
C ARG A 129 -23.78 -31.28 -49.94
N PHE A 130 -22.95 -32.28 -49.65
CA PHE A 130 -23.00 -33.58 -50.31
C PHE A 130 -24.32 -34.33 -50.04
N ILE A 131 -24.81 -34.31 -48.79
CA ILE A 131 -26.11 -34.91 -48.46
C ILE A 131 -27.24 -34.19 -49.19
N CYS A 132 -27.22 -32.85 -49.22
CA CYS A 132 -28.22 -32.06 -49.94
C CYS A 132 -28.21 -32.33 -51.44
N SER A 133 -27.03 -32.51 -52.08
CA SER A 133 -26.98 -32.87 -53.50
C SER A 133 -27.59 -34.24 -53.77
N LEU A 134 -27.30 -35.23 -52.92
CA LEU A 134 -27.90 -36.57 -53.05
C LEU A 134 -29.42 -36.56 -52.85
N ALA A 135 -29.92 -35.74 -51.92
CA ALA A 135 -31.35 -35.61 -51.66
C ALA A 135 -32.12 -34.92 -52.79
N ASN A 136 -31.45 -34.16 -53.66
CA ASN A 136 -32.05 -33.49 -54.81
C ASN A 136 -31.99 -34.35 -56.10
N GLU A 137 -31.19 -35.42 -56.12
CA GLU A 137 -31.05 -36.35 -57.24
C GLU A 137 -31.93 -37.62 -57.10
N ALA A 138 -32.55 -37.82 -55.94
CA ALA A 138 -33.49 -38.92 -55.63
C ALA A 138 -34.96 -38.46 -55.68
#